data_AF-A0A934TKA0-F1
#
_entry.id   AF-A0A934TKA0-F1
#
_cell.length_a   1.000
_cell.length_b   1.000
_cell.length_c   1.000
_cell.angle_alpha   90.00
_cell.angle_beta   90.00
_cell.angle_gamma   90.00
#
_symmetry.space_group_name_H-M   'P 1'
#
loop_
_entity.id
_entity.type
_entity.pdbx_description
1 polymer ?
#
loop_
_entity_poly.entity_id
_entity_poly.type
_entity_poly.pdbx_seq_one_letter_code
_entity_poly.pdbx_strand_id
1 'polypeptide(L)'
;MTAPATTTGLIRAAAHALIRRDTLAIEDLARISDGWLQSDDAAEAQRLLLQAILEAACLLEGEPSDLLAGIEDEAAILFDAE
;
A
#
# COMPACT_ATOMS: atom_id res chain seq x y z
N MET A 1 7.96 -16.54 6.88
CA MET A 1 7.74 -16.62 5.41
C MET A 1 9.05 -16.26 4.74
N THR A 2 9.40 -16.88 3.61
CA THR A 2 10.53 -16.42 2.78
C THR A 2 10.18 -15.06 2.20
N ALA A 3 11.07 -14.07 2.32
CA ALA A 3 10.85 -12.74 1.74
C ALA A 3 10.61 -12.86 0.22
N PRO A 4 9.65 -12.12 -0.36
CA PRO A 4 9.48 -12.09 -1.80
C PRO A 4 10.75 -11.56 -2.47
N ALA A 5 11.04 -12.05 -3.68
CA ALA A 5 12.19 -11.62 -4.49
C ALA A 5 11.76 -11.17 -5.89
N THR A 6 10.46 -11.14 -6.16
CA THR A 6 9.86 -10.74 -7.44
C THR A 6 8.56 -10.00 -7.18
N THR A 7 8.16 -9.10 -8.07
CA THR A 7 6.89 -8.36 -7.99
C THR A 7 5.69 -9.30 -7.88
N THR A 8 5.68 -10.40 -8.64
CA THR A 8 4.63 -11.43 -8.53
C THR A 8 4.57 -12.07 -7.14
N GLY A 9 5.73 -12.34 -6.54
CA GLY A 9 5.82 -12.84 -5.17
C GLY A 9 5.32 -11.84 -4.13
N LEU A 10 5.62 -10.55 -4.33
CA LEU A 10 5.16 -9.45 -3.49
C LEU A 10 3.63 -9.34 -3.53
N ILE A 11 3.05 -9.31 -4.73
CA ILE A 11 1.59 -9.23 -4.92
C ILE A 11 0.89 -10.39 -4.20
N ARG A 12 1.40 -11.62 -4.37
CA ARG A 12 0.83 -12.79 -3.69
C ARG A 12 0.93 -12.67 -2.17
N ALA A 13 2.08 -12.24 -1.65
CA ALA A 13 2.29 -12.08 -0.22
C ALA A 13 1.37 -10.99 0.36
N ALA A 14 1.25 -9.85 -0.32
CA ALA A 14 0.38 -8.74 0.08
C ALA A 14 -1.09 -9.14 0.08
N ALA A 15 -1.55 -9.86 -0.96
CA ALA A 15 -2.91 -10.41 -0.99
C ALA A 15 -3.18 -11.38 0.17
N HIS A 16 -2.22 -12.25 0.50
CA HIS A 16 -2.35 -13.14 1.66
C HIS A 16 -2.33 -12.41 3.00
N ALA A 17 -1.60 -11.30 3.11
CA ALA A 17 -1.60 -10.47 4.30
C ALA A 17 -2.95 -9.76 4.47
N LEU A 18 -3.49 -9.19 3.39
CA LEU A 18 -4.81 -8.57 3.36
C LEU A 18 -5.94 -9.53 3.76
N ILE A 19 -5.97 -10.74 3.19
CA ILE A 19 -6.96 -11.78 3.53
C ILE A 19 -6.93 -12.11 5.04
N ARG A 20 -5.73 -12.07 5.63
CA ARG A 20 -5.52 -12.33 7.06
C ARG A 20 -5.67 -11.10 7.94
N ARG A 21 -5.87 -9.92 7.34
CA ARG A 21 -5.86 -8.61 8.02
C ARG A 21 -4.57 -8.41 8.81
N ASP A 22 -3.45 -8.81 8.22
CA ASP A 22 -2.13 -8.70 8.82
C ASP A 22 -1.44 -7.43 8.30
N THR A 23 -1.77 -6.30 8.91
CA THR A 23 -1.25 -4.96 8.54
C THR A 23 0.27 -4.88 8.69
N LEU A 24 0.81 -5.45 9.77
CA LEU A 24 2.26 -5.54 10.01
C LEU A 24 2.98 -6.29 8.88
N ALA A 25 2.40 -7.40 8.38
CA ALA A 25 2.98 -8.09 7.24
C ALA A 25 2.97 -7.24 5.97
N ILE A 26 1.99 -6.36 5.76
CA ILE A 26 1.94 -5.46 4.61
C ILE A 26 3.04 -4.38 4.71
N GLU A 27 3.25 -3.81 5.90
CA GLU A 27 4.33 -2.86 6.16
C GLU A 27 5.72 -3.47 5.96
N ASP A 28 5.92 -4.71 6.43
CA ASP A 28 7.16 -5.44 6.23
C ASP A 28 7.43 -5.70 4.74
N LEU A 29 6.38 -6.03 3.96
CA LEU A 29 6.49 -6.18 2.52
C LEU A 29 6.91 -4.87 1.84
N ALA A 30 6.38 -3.72 2.28
CA ALA A 30 6.80 -2.41 1.78
C ALA A 30 8.29 -2.19 2.03
N ARG A 31 8.75 -2.41 3.26
CA ARG A 31 10.17 -2.26 3.65
C ARG A 31 11.11 -3.19 2.87
N ILE A 32 10.73 -4.45 2.67
CA ILE A 32 11.52 -5.42 1.88
C ILE A 32 11.67 -4.95 0.44
N SER A 33 10.58 -4.44 -0.12
CA SER A 33 10.47 -4.13 -1.54
C SER A 33 11.13 -2.79 -1.93
N ASP A 34 11.36 -1.90 -0.96
CA ASP A 34 12.05 -0.61 -1.14
C ASP A 34 13.53 -0.78 -1.53
N GLY A 35 14.16 -1.89 -1.13
CA GLY A 35 15.55 -2.22 -1.47
C GLY A 35 15.75 -2.88 -2.84
N TRP A 36 14.70 -3.04 -3.64
CA TRP A 36 14.79 -3.76 -4.91
C TRP A 36 15.36 -2.87 -6.02
N LEU A 37 16.24 -3.44 -6.85
CA LEU A 37 16.73 -2.76 -8.04
C LEU A 37 15.62 -2.77 -9.11
N GLN A 38 14.93 -1.65 -9.24
CA GLN A 38 13.82 -1.43 -10.18
C GLN A 38 13.86 0.01 -10.72
N SER A 39 13.11 0.30 -11.79
CA SER A 39 12.94 1.67 -12.26
C SER A 39 12.09 2.48 -11.28
N ASP A 40 12.25 3.80 -11.29
CA ASP A 40 11.48 4.70 -10.41
C ASP A 40 9.97 4.51 -10.59
N ASP A 41 9.49 4.40 -11.85
CA ASP A 41 8.08 4.13 -12.16
C ASP A 41 7.57 2.82 -11.54
N ALA A 42 8.41 1.79 -11.52
CA ALA A 42 8.05 0.48 -10.95
C ALA A 42 8.03 0.53 -9.43
N ALA A 43 8.99 1.23 -8.81
CA ALA A 43 9.02 1.47 -7.38
C ALA A 43 7.79 2.25 -6.92
N GLU A 44 7.37 3.26 -7.67
CA GLU A 44 6.21 4.07 -7.34
C GLU A 44 4.91 3.28 -7.47
N ALA A 45 4.71 2.56 -8.57
CA ALA A 45 3.54 1.70 -8.74
C ALA A 45 3.45 0.62 -7.64
N GLN A 46 4.60 0.07 -7.23
CA GLN A 46 4.68 -0.91 -6.15
C GLN A 46 4.32 -0.30 -4.79
N ARG A 47 4.82 0.91 -4.50
CA ARG A 47 4.50 1.64 -3.27
C ARG A 47 3.01 1.93 -3.18
N LEU A 48 2.43 2.49 -4.24
CA LEU A 48 0.99 2.79 -4.32
C LEU A 48 0.13 1.54 -4.10
N LEU A 49 0.51 0.41 -4.72
CA LEU A 49 -0.22 -0.85 -4.54
C LEU A 49 -0.21 -1.32 -3.08
N LEU A 50 0.97 -1.33 -2.44
CA LEU A 50 1.09 -1.79 -1.05
C LEU A 50 0.37 -0.85 -0.08
N GLN A 51 0.40 0.45 -0.34
CA GLN A 51 -0.32 1.44 0.45
C GLN A 51 -1.84 1.25 0.36
N ALA A 52 -2.37 1.04 -0.84
CA ALA A 52 -3.80 0.75 -1.04
C ALA A 52 -4.23 -0.56 -0.35
N ILE A 53 -3.35 -1.57 -0.32
CA ILE A 53 -3.61 -2.83 0.38
C ILE A 53 -3.61 -2.64 1.90
N LEU A 54 -2.69 -1.83 2.45
CA LEU A 54 -2.65 -1.53 3.88
C LEU A 54 -3.92 -0.82 4.33
N GLU A 55 -4.34 0.21 3.60
CA GLU A 55 -5.59 0.93 3.85
C GLU A 55 -6.81 -0.01 3.79
N ALA A 56 -6.90 -0.86 2.77
CA ALA A 56 -7.98 -1.83 2.68
C ALA A 56 -8.01 -2.76 3.90
N ALA A 57 -6.85 -3.14 4.44
CA ALA A 57 -6.77 -3.91 5.68
C ALA A 57 -7.26 -3.09 6.90
N CYS A 58 -6.78 -1.87 7.09
CA CYS A 58 -7.22 -0.97 8.17
C CYS A 58 -8.75 -0.74 8.15
N LEU A 59 -9.31 -0.44 6.98
CA LEU A 59 -10.77 -0.25 6.82
C LEU A 59 -11.56 -1.51 7.17
N LEU A 60 -11.05 -2.70 6.83
CA LEU A 60 -11.68 -3.98 7.18
C LEU A 60 -11.62 -4.28 8.69
N GLU A 61 -10.65 -3.72 9.40
CA GLU A 61 -10.50 -3.80 10.86
C GLU A 61 -11.33 -2.75 11.61
N GLY A 62 -11.93 -1.80 10.89
CA GLY A 62 -12.67 -0.68 11.47
C GLY A 62 -11.76 0.42 12.02
N GLU A 63 -10.49 0.41 11.63
CA GLU A 63 -9.54 1.49 11.92
C GLU A 63 -9.67 2.60 10.87
N PRO A 64 -9.49 3.87 11.25
CA PRO A 64 -9.48 4.98 10.30
C PRO A 64 -8.33 4.81 9.31
N SER A 65 -8.60 5.02 8.03
CA SER A 65 -7.55 5.03 7.00
C SER A 65 -6.91 6.42 6.88
N ASP A 66 -5.57 6.43 6.80
CA ASP A 66 -4.78 7.64 6.57
C ASP A 66 -4.81 8.13 5.11
N LEU A 67 -5.20 7.30 4.14
CA LEU A 67 -5.30 7.71 2.72
C LEU A 67 -6.57 8.51 2.44
N LEU A 68 -7.69 8.15 3.09
CA LEU A 68 -8.92 8.95 3.05
C LEU A 68 -8.71 10.39 3.53
N ALA A 69 -7.86 10.59 4.54
CA ALA A 69 -7.53 11.93 5.04
C ALA A 69 -6.77 12.79 4.01
N GLY A 70 -5.95 12.19 3.13
CA GLY A 70 -5.24 12.91 2.07
C GLY A 70 -6.08 13.18 0.82
N ILE A 71 -7.02 12.28 0.50
CA ILE A 71 -7.90 12.43 -0.68
C ILE A 71 -8.94 13.54 -0.47
N GLU A 72 -9.43 13.75 0.76
CA GLU A 72 -10.31 14.88 1.07
C GLU A 72 -9.60 16.23 0.90
N ASP A 73 -8.28 16.30 1.18
CA ASP A 73 -7.48 17.52 1.06
C ASP A 73 -7.19 17.88 -0.42
N GLU A 74 -6.88 16.90 -1.27
CA GLU A 74 -6.73 17.13 -2.72
C GLU A 74 -8.05 17.50 -3.40
N ALA A 75 -9.17 16.91 -2.95
CA ALA A 75 -10.49 17.30 -3.45
C ALA A 75 -10.83 18.75 -3.03
N ALA A 76 -10.50 19.18 -1.82
CA ALA A 76 -10.74 20.54 -1.35
C ALA A 76 -9.96 21.60 -2.15
N ILE A 77 -8.72 21.29 -2.58
CA ILE A 77 -7.89 22.19 -3.40
C ILE A 77 -8.46 22.35 -4.83
N LEU A 78 -9.15 21.34 -5.35
CA LEU A 78 -9.70 21.34 -6.71
C LEU A 78 -11.04 22.10 -6.86
N PHE A 79 -11.76 22.36 -5.76
CA PHE A 79 -13.05 23.07 -5.78
C PHE A 79 -12.97 24.55 -5.39
N ASP A 80 -11.81 25.05 -4.97
CA ASP A 80 -11.60 26.46 -4.57
C ASP A 80 -11.04 27.33 -5.71
N ALA A 81 -11.05 26.82 -6.95
CA ALA A 81 -10.59 27.49 -8.17
C ALA A 81 -11.74 27.99 -9.07
N GLU A 82 -12.84 28.46 -8.48
CA GLU A 82 -13.88 29.25 -9.17
C GLU A 82 -13.61 30.77 -9.15
#